data_AF-A0A852TIZ8-F1
#
_entry.id   AF-A0A852TIZ8-F1
#
_cell.length_a   1.000
_cell.length_b   1.000
_cell.length_c   1.000
_cell.angle_alpha   90.00
_cell.angle_beta   90.00
_cell.angle_gamma   90.00
#
_symmetry.space_group_name_H-M   'P 1'
#
loop_
_entity.id
_entity.type
_entity.pdbx_description
1 polymer ?
#
loop_
_entity_poly.entity_id
_entity_poly.type
_entity_poly.pdbx_seq_one_letter_code
_entity_poly.pdbx_strand_id
1 'polypeptide(L)'
;MRQIIALGGGFSMEPENTLLDTYILKQSRKDNPKICFIPPASGDSEDYIQRFYRFFQKQNCRPSHLSLFRPPKRDLESFILEKDIIYVGGGNTKNLLALWKDWGLAPF
;
A
#
# COMPACT_ATOMS: atom_id res chain seq x y z
N MET A 1 13.72 -8.93 -8.92
CA MET A 1 13.43 -8.00 -10.04
C MET A 1 12.52 -6.92 -9.47
N ARG A 2 12.77 -5.64 -9.75
CA ARG A 2 11.87 -4.56 -9.32
C ARG A 2 10.74 -4.47 -10.34
N GLN A 3 9.50 -4.32 -9.87
CA GLN A 3 8.32 -4.23 -10.72
C GLN A 3 7.45 -3.06 -10.26
N ILE A 4 6.77 -2.44 -11.23
CA ILE A 4 5.69 -1.48 -10.99
C ILE A 4 4.46 -2.10 -11.66
N ILE A 5 3.41 -2.31 -10.87
CA ILE A 5 2.15 -2.88 -11.36
C ILE A 5 1.10 -1.78 -11.29
N ALA A 6 0.62 -1.35 -12.46
CA ALA A 6 -0.49 -0.42 -12.54
C ALA A 6 -1.82 -1.19 -12.42
N LEU A 7 -2.69 -0.76 -11.51
CA LEU A 7 -3.92 -1.45 -11.15
C LEU A 7 -5.11 -0.54 -11.44
N GLY A 8 -6.15 -1.09 -12.07
CA GLY A 8 -7.47 -0.47 -12.17
C GLY A 8 -8.51 -1.09 -11.23
N GLY A 9 -8.06 -1.88 -10.24
CA GLY A 9 -8.87 -2.82 -9.45
C GLY A 9 -8.12 -3.39 -8.24
N GLY A 10 -8.67 -4.45 -7.64
CA GLY A 10 -8.07 -5.20 -6.52
C GLY A 10 -8.99 -5.33 -5.32
N PHE A 11 -8.40 -5.57 -4.15
CA PHE A 11 -9.10 -5.90 -2.90
C PHE A 11 -10.27 -4.98 -2.52
N SER A 12 -10.28 -3.74 -2.99
CA SER A 12 -11.30 -2.74 -2.64
C SER A 12 -12.53 -2.74 -3.54
N MET A 13 -12.41 -3.20 -4.79
CA MET A 13 -13.51 -3.17 -5.76
C MET A 13 -14.09 -4.57 -5.99
N GLU A 14 -13.24 -5.60 -5.97
CA GLU A 14 -13.66 -6.98 -6.19
C GLU A 14 -13.12 -7.88 -5.07
N PRO A 15 -13.65 -7.76 -3.84
CA PRO A 15 -13.09 -8.47 -2.67
C PRO A 15 -13.18 -10.00 -2.78
N GLU A 16 -14.06 -10.52 -3.64
CA GLU A 16 -14.18 -11.96 -3.93
C GLU A 16 -13.25 -12.42 -5.07
N ASN A 17 -12.77 -11.50 -5.92
CA ASN A 17 -11.86 -11.80 -7.01
C ASN A 17 -10.41 -11.56 -6.57
N THR A 18 -9.80 -12.60 -6.01
CA THR A 18 -8.46 -12.50 -5.39
C THR A 18 -7.30 -12.53 -6.38
N LEU A 19 -7.56 -12.67 -7.69
CA LEU A 19 -6.53 -12.95 -8.70
C LEU A 19 -5.45 -11.87 -8.74
N LEU A 20 -5.86 -10.60 -8.71
CA LEU A 20 -4.96 -9.47 -8.81
C LEU A 20 -4.08 -9.32 -7.56
N ASP A 21 -4.68 -9.38 -6.38
CA ASP A 21 -3.95 -9.25 -5.13
C ASP A 21 -3.04 -10.46 -4.87
N THR A 22 -3.46 -11.66 -5.28
CA THR A 22 -2.63 -12.86 -5.24
C THR A 22 -1.44 -12.75 -6.20
N TYR A 23 -1.66 -12.20 -7.40
CA TYR A 23 -0.60 -11.93 -8.35
C TYR A 23 0.44 -10.96 -7.77
N ILE A 24 0.01 -9.89 -7.10
CA ILE A 24 0.89 -8.92 -6.43
C ILE A 24 1.76 -9.62 -5.36
N LEU A 25 1.16 -10.44 -4.49
CA LEU A 25 1.90 -11.19 -3.46
C LEU A 25 2.96 -12.12 -4.06
N LYS A 26 2.63 -12.80 -5.17
CA LYS A 26 3.53 -13.70 -5.90
C LYS A 26 4.72 -13.01 -6.56
N GLN A 27 4.74 -11.68 -6.66
CA GLN A 27 5.91 -10.96 -7.18
C GLN A 27 7.04 -10.86 -6.14
N SER A 28 6.71 -11.03 -4.86
CA SER A 28 7.74 -11.21 -3.84
C SER A 28 8.32 -12.61 -3.91
N ARG A 29 9.65 -12.70 -3.70
CA ARG A 29 10.35 -13.99 -3.56
C ARG A 29 10.28 -14.57 -2.15
N LYS A 30 9.66 -13.86 -1.20
CA LYS A 30 9.53 -14.29 0.19
C LYS A 30 8.20 -15.00 0.38
N ASP A 31 8.21 -16.08 1.16
CA ASP A 31 7.00 -16.85 1.46
C ASP A 31 5.97 -16.05 2.27
N ASN A 32 6.42 -15.10 3.09
CA ASN A 32 5.57 -14.26 3.94
C ASN A 32 5.97 -12.79 3.81
N PRO A 33 5.64 -12.12 2.68
CA PRO A 33 6.11 -10.77 2.38
C PRO A 33 5.47 -9.72 3.30
N LYS A 34 6.25 -8.68 3.62
CA LYS A 34 5.76 -7.45 4.25
C LYS A 34 5.12 -6.55 3.19
N ILE A 35 3.80 -6.44 3.22
CA ILE A 35 3.05 -5.53 2.34
C ILE A 35 2.63 -4.28 3.12
N CYS A 36 2.82 -3.11 2.52
CA CYS A 36 2.43 -1.83 3.12
C CYS A 36 1.48 -1.07 2.22
N PHE A 37 0.33 -0.71 2.77
CA PHE A 37 -0.66 0.12 2.11
C PHE A 37 -0.40 1.61 2.37
N ILE A 38 -0.44 2.42 1.31
CA ILE A 38 -0.24 3.87 1.36
C ILE A 38 -1.50 4.53 0.77
N PRO A 39 -2.49 4.95 1.60
CA PRO A 39 -3.78 5.47 1.14
C PRO A 39 -4.00 7.00 1.12
N PRO A 40 -2.98 7.88 1.09
CA PRO A 40 -3.21 9.31 1.27
C PRO A 40 -3.99 9.94 0.10
N ALA A 41 -4.03 9.30 -1.08
CA ALA A 41 -4.91 9.69 -2.17
C ALA A 41 -6.40 9.71 -1.76
N SER A 42 -6.78 8.83 -0.83
CA SER A 42 -8.13 8.75 -0.25
C SER A 42 -8.31 9.60 1.02
N GLY A 43 -7.30 10.38 1.40
CA GLY A 43 -7.28 11.08 2.70
C GLY A 43 -7.10 10.13 3.89
N ASP A 44 -6.39 9.01 3.70
CA ASP A 44 -6.27 7.92 4.68
C ASP A 44 -7.63 7.43 5.19
N SER A 45 -8.53 7.12 4.24
CA SER A 45 -9.86 6.60 4.54
C SER A 45 -9.77 5.34 5.41
N GLU A 46 -10.33 5.44 6.63
CA GLU A 46 -10.33 4.36 7.61
C GLU A 46 -11.00 3.09 7.07
N ASP A 47 -12.13 3.24 6.37
CA ASP A 47 -12.84 2.13 5.73
C ASP A 47 -12.00 1.47 4.61
N TYR A 48 -11.21 2.25 3.85
CA TYR A 48 -10.30 1.70 2.86
C TYR A 48 -9.14 0.92 3.51
N ILE A 49 -8.58 1.44 4.60
CA ILE A 49 -7.58 0.76 5.42
C ILE A 49 -8.16 -0.54 6.00
N GLN A 50 -9.38 -0.52 6.51
CA GLN A 50 -10.05 -1.71 7.06
C GLN A 50 -10.30 -2.77 5.99
N ARG A 51 -10.70 -2.38 4.77
CA ARG A 51 -10.80 -3.32 3.64
C ARG A 51 -9.46 -3.97 3.30
N PHE A 52 -8.37 -3.19 3.31
CA PHE A 52 -7.03 -3.71 3.08
C PHE A 52 -6.68 -4.78 4.12
N TYR A 53 -6.86 -4.49 5.40
CA TYR A 53 -6.58 -5.48 6.45
C TYR A 53 -7.51 -6.69 6.37
N ARG A 54 -8.81 -6.50 6.13
CA ARG A 54 -9.80 -7.59 6.00
C ARG A 54 -9.41 -8.60 4.92
N PHE A 55 -8.80 -8.13 3.83
CA PHE A 55 -8.31 -8.97 2.75
C PHE A 55 -6.95 -9.59 3.09
N PHE A 56 -5.92 -8.76 3.33
CA PHE A 56 -4.54 -9.21 3.41
C PHE A 56 -4.19 -9.97 4.70
N GLN A 57 -4.94 -9.79 5.79
CA GLN A 57 -4.77 -10.64 6.99
C GLN A 57 -5.15 -12.10 6.75
N LYS A 58 -5.97 -12.38 5.73
CA LYS A 58 -6.32 -13.75 5.32
C LYS A 58 -5.31 -14.38 4.37
N GLN A 59 -4.34 -13.59 3.89
CA GLN A 59 -3.30 -14.04 2.97
C GLN A 59 -2.02 -14.36 3.73
N ASN A 60 -1.12 -15.15 3.14
CA ASN A 60 0.19 -15.45 3.72
C ASN A 60 1.15 -14.25 3.59
N CYS A 61 0.91 -13.18 4.33
CA CYS A 61 1.73 -11.96 4.31
C CYS A 61 1.67 -11.20 5.65
N ARG A 62 2.46 -10.13 5.79
CA ARG A 62 2.43 -9.22 6.94
C ARG A 62 1.90 -7.86 6.49
N PRO A 63 0.60 -7.57 6.68
CA PRO A 63 0.02 -6.30 6.30
C PRO A 63 0.40 -5.18 7.27
N SER A 64 0.71 -4.02 6.73
CA SER A 64 0.89 -2.77 7.44
C SER A 64 0.32 -1.63 6.60
N HIS A 65 0.12 -0.45 7.17
CA HIS A 65 -0.19 0.75 6.41
C HIS A 65 0.67 1.92 6.89
N LEU A 66 0.85 2.90 6.01
CA LEU A 66 1.46 4.19 6.32
C LEU A 66 0.43 5.27 6.08
N SER A 67 -0.03 5.90 7.17
CA SER A 67 -0.80 7.13 7.12
C SER A 67 0.14 8.32 7.00
N LEU A 68 -0.12 9.22 6.05
CA LEU A 68 0.58 10.51 5.94
C LEU A 68 -0.17 11.65 6.63
N PHE A 69 -1.44 11.44 6.98
CA PHE A 69 -2.21 12.35 7.82
C PHE A 69 -1.95 12.13 9.32
N ARG A 70 -1.52 10.91 9.70
CA ARG A 70 -1.12 10.53 11.06
C ARG A 70 0.21 9.77 11.00
N PRO A 71 1.31 10.47 10.67
CA PRO A 71 2.59 9.85 10.43
C PRO A 71 3.09 9.12 11.70
N PRO A 72 3.72 7.95 11.55
CA PRO A 72 4.45 7.36 12.68
C PRO A 72 5.56 8.32 13.11
N LYS A 73 5.87 8.38 14.42
CA LYS A 73 6.97 9.20 14.97
C LYS A 73 8.39 8.76 14.53
N ARG A 74 8.51 7.92 13.49
CA ARG A 74 9.73 7.22 13.08
C ARG A 74 10.18 7.66 11.69
N ASP A 75 11.45 7.39 11.41
CA ASP A 75 12.06 7.51 10.08
C ASP A 75 11.21 6.77 9.01
N LEU A 76 10.63 7.55 8.10
CA LEU A 76 9.79 7.07 7.01
C LEU A 76 10.60 6.30 5.98
N GLU A 77 11.85 6.68 5.72
CA GLU A 77 12.70 6.02 4.73
C GLU A 77 12.98 4.58 5.18
N SER A 78 13.48 4.40 6.40
CA SER A 78 13.69 3.08 6.98
C SER A 78 12.40 2.25 7.01
N PHE A 79 11.26 2.87 7.33
CA PHE A 79 9.98 2.18 7.31
C PHE A 79 9.57 1.70 5.91
N ILE A 80 9.77 2.50 4.87
CA ILE A 80 9.42 2.10 3.50
C ILE A 80 10.40 1.04 2.97
N LEU A 81 11.71 1.22 3.22
CA LEU A 81 12.74 0.29 2.77
C LEU A 81 12.65 -1.10 3.42
N GLU A 82 11.98 -1.23 4.57
CA GLU A 82 11.77 -2.53 5.20
C GLU A 82 10.71 -3.40 4.49
N LYS A 83 9.90 -2.82 3.60
CA LYS A 83 8.75 -3.48 2.96
C LYS A 83 9.17 -4.24 1.71
N ASP A 84 8.46 -5.32 1.44
CA ASP A 84 8.64 -6.12 0.23
C ASP A 84 7.73 -5.65 -0.90
N ILE A 85 6.55 -5.15 -0.54
CA ILE A 85 5.53 -4.67 -1.47
C ILE A 85 4.96 -3.36 -0.93
N ILE A 86 4.92 -2.34 -1.78
CA ILE A 86 4.21 -1.08 -1.53
C ILE A 86 2.95 -1.08 -2.39
N TYR A 87 1.79 -1.04 -1.74
CA TYR A 87 0.48 -0.92 -2.38
C TYR A 87 -0.02 0.51 -2.22
N VAL A 88 -0.13 1.26 -3.31
CA VAL A 88 -0.62 2.64 -3.26
C VAL A 88 -2.13 2.66 -3.54
N GLY A 89 -2.91 3.19 -2.60
CA GLY A 89 -4.35 3.30 -2.72
C GLY A 89 -4.79 4.35 -3.73
N GLY A 90 -5.95 4.11 -4.38
CA GLY A 90 -6.56 5.07 -5.29
C GLY A 90 -7.22 6.26 -4.57
N GLY A 91 -7.64 7.25 -5.35
CA GLY A 91 -8.29 8.47 -4.87
C GLY A 91 -7.87 9.68 -5.69
N ASN A 92 -7.58 10.80 -5.01
CA ASN A 92 -7.10 12.02 -5.64
C ASN A 92 -5.57 11.98 -5.81
N THR A 93 -5.10 11.74 -7.03
CA THR A 93 -3.66 11.69 -7.37
C THR A 93 -2.94 13.02 -7.15
N LYS A 94 -3.64 14.16 -7.29
CA LYS A 94 -3.04 15.49 -7.00
C LYS A 94 -2.69 15.60 -5.52
N ASN A 95 -3.57 15.16 -4.63
CA ASN A 95 -3.33 15.14 -3.19
C ASN A 95 -2.20 14.17 -2.83
N LEU A 96 -2.18 12.98 -3.44
CA LEU A 96 -1.11 11.99 -3.28
C LEU A 96 0.27 12.61 -3.58
N LEU A 97 0.42 13.23 -4.75
CA LEU A 97 1.69 13.81 -5.18
C LEU A 97 2.12 14.99 -4.29
N ALA A 98 1.17 15.84 -3.88
CA ALA A 98 1.45 16.93 -2.94
C ALA A 98 1.97 16.40 -1.60
N LEU A 99 1.30 15.41 -1.02
CA LEU A 99 1.72 14.81 0.25
C LEU A 99 3.07 14.08 0.11
N TRP A 100 3.30 13.35 -0.98
CA TRP A 100 4.59 12.70 -1.19
C TRP A 100 5.73 13.68 -1.30
N LYS A 101 5.50 14.86 -1.91
CA LYS A 101 6.48 15.93 -1.95
C LYS A 101 6.77 16.46 -0.56
N ASP A 102 5.74 16.81 0.20
CA ASP A 102 5.88 17.40 1.53
C ASP A 102 6.53 16.42 2.53
N TRP A 103 6.29 15.11 2.36
CA TRP A 103 6.88 14.05 3.17
C TRP A 103 8.22 13.50 2.64
N GLY A 104 8.72 14.01 1.50
CA GLY A 104 10.00 13.56 0.92
C GLY A 104 9.99 12.12 0.38
N LEU A 105 8.83 11.57 0.01
CA LEU A 105 8.68 10.21 -0.51
C LEU A 105 8.96 10.07 -2.01
N ALA A 106 8.95 11.18 -2.75
CA ALA A 106 9.34 11.21 -4.14
C ALA A 106 10.35 12.35 -4.39
N PRO A 107 11.33 12.14 -5.28
CA PRO A 107 12.25 13.20 -5.67
C PRO A 107 11.46 14.25 -6.45
N PHE A 108 11.49 15.50 -5.96
CA PHE A 108 10.93 16.67 -6.63
C PHE A 108 11.94 17.81 -6.62
#